data_AF-A0A382CCF4-F1
#
_entry.id   AF-A0A382CCF4-F1
#
_cell.length_a   1.000
_cell.length_b   1.000
_cell.length_c   1.000
_cell.angle_alpha   90.00
_cell.angle_beta   90.00
_cell.angle_gamma   90.00
#
_symmetry.space_group_name_H-M   'P 1'
#
loop_
_entity.id
_entity.type
_entity.pdbx_description
1 polymer ?
#
loop_
_entity_poly.entity_id
_entity_poly.type
_entity_poly.pdbx_seq_one_letter_code
_entity_poly.pdbx_strand_id
1 'polypeptide(L)'
;MDMRIQDEGGLILGLSAGITDRFQFGLSYGSPNLIGDDSLRWYPRPEAKLKYLIIDENMSLPGVAFGLNTQGFGNFNSEDSLQRYDTKAFGVYLAASKNWKSPLGNMGLHSGINYNFLETADGDEDPNLFFGVDVEFNPEFSVLLEYNSALNENDMTAKSMSISRGGYLNAALRWSFVESLHLELDLNNLLFDDEKVEYFKREIKITYIEYF
;
A
#
# COMPACT_ATOMS: atom_id res chain seq x y z
N MET A 1 -13.09 -6.79 -3.10
CA MET A 1 -13.13 -5.43 -3.67
C MET A 1 -12.47 -4.48 -2.70
N ASP A 2 -11.63 -3.57 -3.19
CA ASP A 2 -11.06 -2.48 -2.40
C ASP A 2 -11.32 -1.13 -3.09
N MET A 3 -11.56 -0.10 -2.30
CA MET A 3 -11.69 1.28 -2.76
C MET A 3 -10.85 2.16 -1.85
N ARG A 4 -9.98 2.99 -2.43
CA ARG A 4 -9.14 3.95 -1.70
C ARG A 4 -9.46 5.35 -2.16
N ILE A 5 -9.84 6.21 -1.23
CA ILE A 5 -10.07 7.64 -1.42
C ILE A 5 -8.83 8.35 -0.87
N GLN A 6 -8.12 9.05 -1.75
CA GLN A 6 -6.83 9.67 -1.48
C GLN A 6 -6.96 11.19 -1.29
N ASP A 7 -5.83 11.84 -0.99
CA ASP A 7 -5.73 13.30 -1.08
C ASP A 7 -6.01 13.81 -2.49
N GLU A 8 -6.26 15.11 -2.61
CA GLU A 8 -6.65 15.77 -3.87
C GLU A 8 -7.91 15.18 -4.54
N GLY A 9 -8.70 14.40 -3.79
CA GLY A 9 -9.91 13.75 -4.32
C GLY A 9 -9.62 12.54 -5.20
N GLY A 10 -8.46 11.92 -5.03
CA GLY A 10 -8.12 10.70 -5.75
C GLY A 10 -9.00 9.52 -5.37
N LEU A 11 -9.28 8.65 -6.34
CA LEU A 11 -10.01 7.40 -6.13
C LEU A 11 -9.32 6.26 -6.88
N ILE A 12 -9.08 5.15 -6.17
CA ILE A 12 -8.63 3.89 -6.75
C ILE A 12 -9.68 2.82 -6.43
N LEU A 13 -10.10 2.09 -7.46
CA LEU A 13 -10.95 0.92 -7.32
C LEU A 13 -10.15 -0.33 -7.68
N GLY A 14 -10.24 -1.34 -6.83
CA GLY A 14 -9.57 -2.62 -6.96
C GLY A 14 -10.54 -3.79 -6.85
N LEU A 15 -10.36 -4.77 -7.73
CA LEU A 15 -11.05 -6.05 -7.69
C LEU A 15 -10.01 -7.17 -7.61
N SER A 16 -10.29 -8.18 -6.80
CA SER A 16 -9.42 -9.33 -6.62
C SER A 16 -10.24 -10.58 -6.35
N ALA A 17 -9.76 -11.72 -6.83
CA ALA A 17 -10.34 -13.03 -6.63
C ALA A 17 -9.25 -14.03 -6.24
N GLY A 18 -9.52 -14.82 -5.20
CA GLY A 18 -8.75 -16.03 -4.90
C GLY A 18 -9.14 -17.11 -5.92
N ILE A 19 -8.24 -17.43 -6.84
CA ILE A 19 -8.45 -18.47 -7.85
C ILE A 19 -8.23 -19.86 -7.24
N THR A 20 -7.32 -19.94 -6.27
CA THR A 20 -7.09 -21.11 -5.40
C THR A 20 -6.77 -20.62 -3.99
N ASP A 21 -6.69 -21.53 -3.02
CA ASP A 21 -6.26 -21.21 -1.65
C ASP A 21 -4.87 -20.56 -1.56
N ARG A 22 -4.05 -20.70 -2.63
CA ARG A 22 -2.69 -20.15 -2.68
C ARG A 22 -2.52 -19.01 -3.66
N PHE A 23 -3.41 -18.83 -4.64
CA PHE A 23 -3.21 -17.89 -5.74
C PHE A 23 -4.35 -16.90 -5.85
N GLN A 24 -4.00 -15.62 -5.80
CA GLN A 24 -4.91 -14.50 -5.98
C GLN A 24 -4.52 -13.69 -7.21
N PHE A 25 -5.53 -13.29 -7.97
CA PHE A 25 -5.44 -12.37 -9.10
C PHE A 25 -6.31 -11.14 -8.83
N GLY A 26 -5.86 -9.97 -9.25
CA GLY A 26 -6.61 -8.74 -9.14
C GLY A 26 -6.14 -7.65 -10.10
N LEU A 27 -7.00 -6.65 -10.27
CA LEU A 27 -6.78 -5.46 -11.08
C LEU A 27 -7.23 -4.23 -10.30
N SER A 28 -6.61 -3.09 -10.55
CA SER A 28 -7.06 -1.79 -10.05
C SER A 28 -6.97 -0.71 -11.12
N TYR A 29 -7.81 0.31 -11.00
CA TYR A 29 -7.75 1.50 -11.83
C TYR A 29 -8.30 2.70 -11.07
N GLY A 30 -7.86 3.89 -11.44
CA GLY A 30 -8.18 5.07 -10.68
C GLY A 30 -7.75 6.38 -11.32
N SER A 31 -7.87 7.42 -10.51
CA SER A 31 -7.56 8.79 -10.85
C SER A 31 -7.08 9.50 -9.59
N PRO A 32 -6.02 10.34 -9.66
CA PRO A 32 -5.56 11.12 -8.50
C PRO A 32 -6.43 12.35 -8.20
N ASN A 33 -7.29 12.78 -9.13
CA ASN A 33 -8.22 13.90 -8.97
C ASN A 33 -9.55 13.54 -9.64
N LEU A 34 -10.28 12.61 -9.02
CA LEU A 34 -11.61 12.22 -9.49
C LEU A 34 -12.70 13.11 -8.90
N ILE A 35 -12.51 13.52 -7.65
CA ILE A 35 -13.46 14.29 -6.84
C ILE A 35 -12.84 15.66 -6.54
N GLY A 36 -13.18 16.67 -7.31
CA GLY A 36 -12.61 18.01 -7.11
C GLY A 36 -13.20 19.03 -8.06
N ASP A 37 -12.56 20.21 -8.11
CA ASP A 37 -12.89 21.32 -8.99
C ASP A 37 -11.84 21.57 -10.09
N ASP A 38 -10.82 20.71 -10.18
CA ASP A 38 -9.79 20.72 -11.23
C ASP A 38 -10.14 19.74 -12.38
N SER A 39 -9.32 19.76 -13.43
CA SER A 39 -9.38 18.85 -14.56
C SER A 39 -9.19 17.38 -14.15
N LEU A 40 -10.14 16.54 -14.55
CA LEU A 40 -10.08 15.10 -14.37
C LEU A 40 -8.88 14.49 -15.09
N ARG A 41 -8.00 13.84 -14.32
CA ARG A 41 -6.84 13.08 -14.84
C ARG A 41 -7.01 11.61 -14.50
N TRP A 42 -6.89 10.72 -15.47
CA TRP A 42 -6.91 9.27 -15.22
C TRP A 42 -5.49 8.72 -15.08
N TYR A 43 -5.34 7.62 -14.35
CA TYR A 43 -4.11 6.85 -14.44
C TYR A 43 -3.89 6.31 -15.86
N PRO A 44 -2.63 6.12 -16.30
CA PRO A 44 -2.33 5.80 -17.68
C PRO A 44 -2.82 4.41 -18.11
N ARG A 45 -2.98 3.50 -17.16
CA ARG A 45 -3.43 2.12 -17.41
C ARG A 45 -4.03 1.49 -16.14
N PRO A 46 -4.83 0.42 -16.29
CA PRO A 46 -5.12 -0.50 -15.19
C PRO A 46 -3.84 -1.17 -14.68
N GLU A 47 -3.77 -1.38 -13.38
CA GLU A 47 -2.65 -2.01 -12.70
C GLU A 47 -3.05 -3.40 -12.19
N ALA A 48 -2.10 -4.34 -12.21
CA ALA A 48 -2.27 -5.72 -11.79
C ALA A 48 -1.80 -5.97 -10.35
N LYS A 49 -2.51 -6.89 -9.67
CA LYS A 49 -2.20 -7.46 -8.36
C LYS A 49 -2.17 -8.99 -8.47
N LEU A 50 -1.02 -9.62 -8.25
CA LEU A 50 -0.86 -11.07 -8.16
C LEU A 50 -0.25 -11.43 -6.83
N LYS A 51 -0.69 -12.54 -6.23
CA LYS A 51 -0.09 -13.06 -5.00
C LYS A 51 -0.14 -14.59 -4.99
N TYR A 52 0.99 -15.21 -4.69
CA TYR A 52 1.12 -16.65 -4.52
C TYR A 52 1.70 -16.98 -3.14
N LEU A 53 0.96 -17.77 -2.36
CA LEU A 53 1.36 -18.24 -1.03
C LEU A 53 2.28 -19.46 -1.17
N ILE A 54 3.58 -19.24 -0.92
CA ILE A 54 4.63 -20.26 -1.04
C ILE A 54 4.64 -21.16 0.20
N ILE A 55 4.57 -20.57 1.38
CA ILE A 55 4.64 -21.27 2.66
C ILE A 55 3.45 -20.83 3.52
N ASP A 56 2.72 -21.80 4.06
CA ASP A 56 1.69 -21.54 5.05
C ASP A 56 2.33 -21.24 6.40
N GLU A 57 1.81 -20.22 7.06
CA GLU A 57 2.18 -19.91 8.43
C GLU A 57 1.85 -21.11 9.33
N ASN A 58 2.76 -21.42 10.24
CA ASN A 58 2.50 -22.37 11.32
C ASN A 58 3.26 -21.97 12.58
N MET A 59 3.19 -22.83 13.60
CA MET A 59 3.82 -22.58 14.90
C MET A 59 5.31 -22.24 14.77
N SER A 60 6.04 -22.86 13.84
CA SER A 60 7.47 -22.67 13.66
C SER A 60 7.81 -21.67 12.55
N LEU A 61 7.14 -21.72 11.40
CA LEU A 61 7.48 -20.92 10.22
C LEU A 61 6.53 -19.73 10.01
N PRO A 62 7.03 -18.57 9.54
CA PRO A 62 6.15 -17.52 9.03
C PRO A 62 5.51 -17.98 7.72
N GLY A 63 4.34 -17.43 7.40
CA GLY A 63 3.80 -17.51 6.05
C GLY A 63 4.66 -16.69 5.10
N VAL A 64 4.90 -17.20 3.90
CA VAL A 64 5.73 -16.53 2.89
C VAL A 64 4.96 -16.45 1.58
N ALA A 65 4.87 -15.25 1.02
CA ALA A 65 4.20 -15.00 -0.24
C ALA A 65 5.12 -14.24 -1.21
N PHE A 66 5.05 -14.63 -2.48
CA PHE A 66 5.61 -13.87 -3.59
C PHE A 66 4.47 -13.23 -4.37
N GLY A 67 4.66 -12.01 -4.85
CA GLY A 67 3.61 -11.32 -5.57
C GLY A 67 4.11 -10.23 -6.51
N LEU A 68 3.14 -9.65 -7.19
CA LEU A 68 3.29 -8.51 -8.08
C LEU A 68 2.21 -7.50 -7.67
N ASN A 69 2.58 -6.26 -7.41
CA ASN A 69 1.64 -5.15 -7.27
C ASN A 69 2.17 -3.95 -8.03
N THR A 70 1.47 -3.60 -9.10
CA THR A 70 1.88 -2.55 -10.04
C THR A 70 1.16 -1.22 -9.78
N GLN A 71 0.28 -1.18 -8.79
CA GLN A 71 -0.44 0.04 -8.39
C GLN A 71 0.41 0.87 -7.41
N GLY A 72 0.82 2.06 -7.85
CA GLY A 72 1.32 3.13 -6.98
C GLY A 72 0.20 4.07 -6.50
N PHE A 73 0.56 5.12 -5.77
CA PHE A 73 -0.39 6.04 -5.11
C PHE A 73 -0.10 7.51 -5.41
N GLY A 74 -1.11 8.37 -5.24
CA GLY A 74 -1.02 9.80 -5.56
C GLY A 74 -1.04 10.10 -7.07
N ASN A 75 -0.49 11.24 -7.47
CA ASN A 75 -0.41 11.66 -8.87
C ASN A 75 0.56 10.77 -9.67
N PHE A 76 0.27 10.59 -10.96
CA PHE A 76 1.21 9.98 -11.90
C PHE A 76 1.91 11.08 -12.69
N ASN A 77 3.22 11.23 -12.49
CA ASN A 77 4.03 12.31 -13.02
C ASN A 77 4.52 11.99 -14.44
N SER A 78 3.62 12.09 -15.42
CA SER A 78 3.94 11.86 -16.84
C SER A 78 4.68 13.03 -17.50
N GLU A 79 4.45 14.26 -17.03
CA GLU A 79 4.94 15.49 -17.68
C GLU A 79 6.40 15.82 -17.35
N ASP A 80 6.88 15.40 -16.17
CA ASP A 80 8.21 15.74 -15.63
C ASP A 80 9.31 14.72 -15.98
N SER A 81 9.10 13.86 -16.99
CA SER A 81 10.01 12.76 -17.42
C SER A 81 10.22 11.60 -16.42
N LEU A 82 9.71 11.70 -15.18
CA LEU A 82 9.88 10.69 -14.14
C LEU A 82 9.03 9.41 -14.37
N GLN A 83 7.90 9.51 -15.09
CA GLN A 83 7.04 8.37 -15.48
C GLN A 83 6.67 7.43 -14.30
N ARG A 84 6.30 8.02 -13.16
CA ARG A 84 6.05 7.32 -11.89
C ARG A 84 4.94 7.98 -11.08
N TYR A 85 4.37 7.20 -10.17
CA TYR A 85 3.49 7.66 -9.10
C TYR A 85 4.27 8.50 -8.07
N ASP A 86 3.54 9.29 -7.26
CA ASP A 86 4.12 10.02 -6.13
C ASP A 86 4.72 9.06 -5.11
N THR A 87 4.00 7.96 -4.81
CA THR A 87 4.53 6.80 -4.09
C THR A 87 4.58 5.63 -5.07
N LYS A 88 5.80 5.09 -5.30
CA LYS A 88 6.01 4.03 -6.29
C LYS A 88 5.22 2.78 -5.92
N ALA A 89 4.79 2.05 -6.94
CA ALA A 89 4.28 0.70 -6.78
C ALA A 89 5.37 -0.21 -6.18
N PHE A 90 4.97 -1.34 -5.59
CA PHE A 90 5.94 -2.34 -5.15
C PHE A 90 6.65 -3.03 -6.31
N GLY A 91 5.99 -3.19 -7.47
CA GLY A 91 6.46 -4.10 -8.51
C GLY A 91 6.41 -5.54 -8.02
N VAL A 92 7.49 -6.30 -8.20
CA VAL A 92 7.59 -7.66 -7.65
C VAL A 92 7.98 -7.59 -6.18
N TYR A 93 7.40 -8.46 -5.34
CA TYR A 93 7.71 -8.47 -3.91
C TYR A 93 7.74 -9.88 -3.33
N LEU A 94 8.49 -10.02 -2.24
CA LEU A 94 8.48 -11.16 -1.36
C LEU A 94 8.15 -10.67 0.06
N ALA A 95 7.16 -11.29 0.70
CA ALA A 95 6.70 -10.92 2.03
C ALA A 95 6.66 -12.14 2.94
N ALA A 96 7.09 -11.95 4.18
CA ALA A 96 6.92 -12.89 5.28
C ALA A 96 5.96 -12.31 6.31
N SER A 97 5.12 -13.14 6.91
CA SER A 97 4.13 -12.72 7.90
C SER A 97 3.92 -13.79 8.94
N LYS A 98 3.78 -13.39 10.20
CA LYS A 98 3.50 -14.32 11.30
C LYS A 98 2.57 -13.67 12.31
N ASN A 99 1.68 -14.48 12.86
CA ASN A 99 0.68 -14.01 13.80
C ASN A 99 0.93 -14.61 15.18
N TRP A 100 0.70 -13.80 16.21
CA TRP A 100 0.79 -14.23 17.58
C TRP A 100 -0.42 -13.76 18.35
N LYS A 101 -0.87 -14.60 19.28
CA LYS A 101 -1.84 -14.19 20.29
C LYS A 101 -1.11 -13.40 21.37
N SER A 102 -1.43 -12.13 21.51
CA SER A 102 -0.88 -11.24 22.54
C SER A 102 -1.93 -10.92 23.62
N PRO A 103 -1.53 -10.35 24.78
CA PRO A 103 -2.49 -9.87 25.78
C PRO A 103 -3.40 -8.74 25.28
N LEU A 104 -2.99 -8.03 24.22
CA LEU A 104 -3.73 -6.93 23.62
C LEU A 104 -4.62 -7.38 22.45
N GLY A 105 -4.65 -8.67 22.13
CA GLY A 105 -5.35 -9.23 20.98
C GLY A 105 -4.43 -9.97 20.01
N ASN A 106 -4.93 -10.31 18.82
CA ASN A 106 -4.09 -10.91 17.79
C ASN A 106 -3.14 -9.84 17.24
N MET A 107 -1.87 -10.19 17.08
CA MET A 107 -0.86 -9.30 16.55
C MET A 107 -0.15 -9.98 15.38
N GLY A 108 -0.10 -9.32 14.23
CA GLY A 108 0.70 -9.71 13.09
C GLY A 108 1.99 -8.90 13.01
N LEU A 109 3.08 -9.57 12.63
CA LEU A 109 4.30 -8.90 12.17
C LEU A 109 4.55 -9.30 10.72
N HIS A 110 4.88 -8.30 9.92
CA HIS A 110 5.10 -8.42 8.49
C HIS A 110 6.44 -7.80 8.14
N SER A 111 7.14 -8.41 7.20
CA SER A 111 8.31 -7.81 6.57
C SER A 111 8.40 -8.26 5.13
N GLY A 112 9.07 -7.47 4.31
CA GLY A 112 9.29 -7.85 2.93
C GLY A 112 10.28 -6.97 2.21
N ILE A 113 10.55 -7.41 1.00
CA ILE A 113 11.40 -6.74 0.02
C ILE A 113 10.63 -6.64 -1.29
N ASN A 114 10.81 -5.54 -2.01
CA ASN A 114 10.21 -5.32 -3.30
C ASN A 114 11.20 -4.70 -4.28
N TYR A 115 10.89 -4.81 -5.56
CA TYR A 115 11.64 -4.21 -6.66
C TYR A 115 10.66 -3.71 -7.73
N ASN A 116 10.72 -2.40 -7.99
CA ASN A 116 9.90 -1.74 -8.96
C ASN A 116 10.62 -1.65 -10.32
N PHE A 117 10.15 -2.46 -11.27
CA PHE A 117 10.68 -2.51 -12.64
C PHE A 117 9.86 -1.67 -13.64
N LEU A 118 8.81 -0.99 -13.17
CA LEU A 118 7.88 -0.23 -14.01
C LEU A 118 8.18 1.27 -14.01
N GLU A 119 8.70 1.78 -12.90
CA GLU A 119 8.87 3.20 -12.60
C GLU A 119 10.35 3.53 -12.42
N THR A 120 11.15 3.23 -13.46
CA THR A 120 12.62 3.36 -13.45
C THR A 120 13.15 4.54 -14.27
N ALA A 121 12.27 5.37 -14.84
CA ALA A 121 12.68 6.51 -15.68
C ALA A 121 13.40 7.62 -14.89
N ASP A 122 13.27 7.61 -13.55
CA ASP A 122 14.03 8.46 -12.64
C ASP A 122 15.47 7.95 -12.37
N GLY A 123 15.84 6.80 -12.93
CA GLY A 123 17.17 6.19 -12.79
C GLY A 123 17.34 5.32 -11.55
N ASP A 124 16.30 5.18 -10.73
CA ASP A 124 16.33 4.40 -9.50
C ASP A 124 15.90 2.95 -9.77
N GLU A 125 16.79 2.02 -9.42
CA GLU A 125 16.61 0.58 -9.53
C GLU A 125 16.90 -0.11 -8.20
N ASP A 126 16.89 0.62 -7.08
CA ASP A 126 17.20 0.04 -5.79
C ASP A 126 16.05 -0.86 -5.30
N PRO A 127 16.33 -2.03 -4.71
CA PRO A 127 15.33 -2.78 -3.97
C PRO A 127 14.91 -2.01 -2.73
N ASN A 128 13.64 -2.18 -2.33
CA ASN A 128 13.07 -1.50 -1.19
C ASN A 128 12.58 -2.48 -0.12
N LEU A 129 12.70 -2.10 1.15
CA LEU A 129 12.27 -2.89 2.30
C LEU A 129 11.02 -2.28 2.93
N PHE A 130 10.16 -3.15 3.46
CA PHE A 130 9.01 -2.72 4.24
C PHE A 130 8.78 -3.64 5.43
N PHE A 131 8.16 -3.08 6.46
CA PHE A 131 7.84 -3.72 7.72
C PHE A 131 6.44 -3.28 8.15
N GLY A 132 5.68 -4.18 8.75
CA GLY A 132 4.33 -3.90 9.19
C GLY A 132 4.01 -4.58 10.51
N VAL A 133 3.14 -3.95 11.29
CA VAL A 133 2.55 -4.50 12.51
C VAL A 133 1.06 -4.21 12.46
N ASP A 134 0.23 -5.19 12.76
CA ASP A 134 -1.18 -4.99 13.05
C ASP A 134 -1.53 -5.58 14.41
N VAL A 135 -2.46 -4.93 15.11
CA VAL A 135 -2.99 -5.38 16.40
C VAL A 135 -4.50 -5.28 16.36
N GLU A 136 -5.17 -6.43 16.46
CA GLU A 136 -6.62 -6.56 16.57
C GLU A 136 -7.04 -6.51 18.05
N PHE A 137 -7.46 -5.34 18.55
CA PHE A 137 -7.81 -5.18 19.97
C PHE A 137 -9.11 -5.89 20.34
N ASN A 138 -10.04 -5.95 19.40
CA ASN A 138 -11.32 -6.64 19.50
C ASN A 138 -11.80 -7.02 18.08
N PRO A 139 -12.93 -7.74 17.93
CA PRO A 139 -13.41 -8.18 16.62
C PRO A 139 -13.70 -7.05 15.61
N GLU A 140 -13.91 -5.82 16.09
CA GLU A 140 -14.27 -4.68 15.25
C GLU A 140 -13.07 -3.77 14.95
N PHE A 141 -12.12 -3.61 15.88
CA PHE A 141 -11.10 -2.57 15.77
C PHE A 141 -9.68 -3.13 15.74
N SER A 142 -8.92 -2.68 14.74
CA SER A 142 -7.50 -2.96 14.60
C SER A 142 -6.71 -1.69 14.36
N VAL A 143 -5.49 -1.62 14.87
CA VAL A 143 -4.51 -0.60 14.48
C VAL A 143 -3.44 -1.26 13.63
N LEU A 144 -3.03 -0.56 12.58
CA LEU A 144 -1.96 -0.97 11.69
C LEU A 144 -0.87 0.10 11.70
N LEU A 145 0.37 -0.35 11.62
CA LEU A 145 1.55 0.49 11.46
C LEU A 145 2.41 -0.13 10.37
N GLU A 146 2.82 0.66 9.39
CA GLU A 146 3.70 0.25 8.31
C GLU A 146 4.87 1.20 8.22
N TYR A 147 6.07 0.65 8.09
CA TYR A 147 7.28 1.37 7.75
C TYR A 147 7.80 0.90 6.40
N ASN A 148 7.95 1.82 5.46
CA ASN A 148 8.54 1.59 4.15
C ASN A 148 9.83 2.41 4.06
N SER A 149 10.96 1.76 3.77
CA SER A 149 12.26 2.43 3.78
C SER A 149 12.45 3.46 2.66
N ALA A 150 11.60 3.42 1.63
CA ALA A 150 11.68 4.27 0.44
C ALA A 150 13.09 4.31 -0.19
N LEU A 151 13.81 3.18 -0.16
CA LEU A 151 15.16 3.09 -0.74
C LEU A 151 15.14 3.31 -2.25
N ASN A 152 14.06 2.91 -2.90
CA ASN A 152 13.79 3.09 -4.33
C ASN A 152 13.17 4.46 -4.69
N GLU A 153 13.22 5.40 -3.74
CA GLU A 153 12.77 6.77 -3.89
C GLU A 153 13.70 7.77 -3.15
N ASN A 154 14.93 7.34 -2.82
CA ASN A 154 15.85 8.07 -1.95
C ASN A 154 16.56 9.25 -2.66
N ASP A 155 16.60 9.25 -3.98
CA ASP A 155 17.28 10.25 -4.80
C ASP A 155 16.51 11.58 -4.91
N MET A 156 15.33 11.69 -4.27
CA MET A 156 14.51 12.92 -4.15
C MET A 156 14.39 13.73 -5.47
N THR A 157 14.30 13.03 -6.61
CA THR A 157 14.35 13.61 -7.96
C THR A 157 13.12 14.46 -8.31
N ALA A 158 11.96 14.20 -7.71
CA ALA A 158 10.77 15.04 -7.83
C ALA A 158 10.76 16.14 -6.75
N LYS A 159 10.62 17.40 -7.20
CA LYS A 159 10.60 18.59 -6.33
C LYS A 159 9.46 18.59 -5.29
N SER A 160 8.38 17.85 -5.56
CA SER A 160 7.18 17.73 -4.72
C SER A 160 7.16 16.50 -3.81
N MET A 161 8.17 15.62 -3.87
CA MET A 161 8.20 14.41 -3.06
C MET A 161 8.42 14.71 -1.58
N SER A 162 7.41 14.40 -0.76
CA SER A 162 7.37 14.61 0.69
C SER A 162 8.09 13.53 1.52
N ILE A 163 9.05 12.82 0.93
CA ILE A 163 9.82 11.78 1.64
C ILE A 163 10.79 12.48 2.60
N SER A 164 10.68 12.19 3.90
CA SER A 164 11.76 12.56 4.83
C SER A 164 12.93 11.60 4.67
N ARG A 165 14.10 11.99 5.19
CA ARG A 165 15.35 11.19 5.15
C ARG A 165 15.28 9.82 5.86
N GLY A 166 14.10 9.37 6.29
CA GLY A 166 13.88 8.09 6.96
C GLY A 166 12.88 7.16 6.27
N GLY A 167 12.28 7.51 5.12
CA GLY A 167 11.24 6.71 4.46
C GLY A 167 9.81 7.10 4.88
N TYR A 168 8.85 6.22 4.63
CA TYR A 168 7.44 6.43 4.98
C TYR A 168 7.05 5.66 6.24
N LEU A 169 6.39 6.34 7.17
CA LEU A 169 5.68 5.70 8.27
C LEU A 169 4.19 5.93 8.09
N ASN A 170 3.42 4.86 7.92
CA ASN A 170 1.98 4.91 7.75
C ASN A 170 1.32 4.28 8.99
N ALA A 171 0.20 4.84 9.43
CA ALA A 171 -0.62 4.25 10.49
C ALA A 171 -2.08 4.21 10.06
N ALA A 172 -2.81 3.19 10.47
CA ALA A 172 -4.23 3.10 10.16
C ALA A 172 -5.05 2.63 11.35
N LEU A 173 -6.28 3.13 11.44
CA LEU A 173 -7.32 2.55 12.28
C LEU A 173 -8.32 1.85 11.36
N ARG A 174 -8.48 0.54 11.54
CA ARG A 174 -9.45 -0.29 10.84
C ARG A 174 -10.66 -0.54 11.73
N TRP A 175 -11.84 -0.34 11.17
CA TRP A 175 -13.13 -0.73 11.74
C TRP A 175 -13.82 -1.77 10.83
N SER A 176 -13.99 -2.97 11.34
CA SER A 176 -14.69 -4.10 10.75
C SER A 176 -16.14 -4.14 11.27
N PHE A 177 -17.08 -3.61 10.50
CA PHE A 177 -18.51 -3.60 10.88
C PHE A 177 -19.11 -5.02 10.87
N VAL A 178 -18.72 -5.80 9.87
CA VAL A 178 -19.04 -7.22 9.67
C VAL A 178 -17.78 -7.89 9.12
N GLU A 179 -17.70 -9.21 9.21
CA GLU A 179 -16.51 -9.96 8.76
C GLU A 179 -16.12 -9.69 7.30
N SER A 180 -17.07 -9.28 6.48
CA SER A 180 -16.88 -9.00 5.05
C SER A 180 -16.62 -7.53 4.72
N LEU A 181 -16.75 -6.57 5.64
CA LEU A 181 -16.64 -5.13 5.34
C LEU A 181 -15.75 -4.39 6.36
N HIS A 182 -14.67 -3.82 5.85
CA HIS A 182 -13.69 -3.05 6.62
C HIS A 182 -13.62 -1.62 6.11
N LEU A 183 -13.66 -0.67 7.04
CA LEU A 183 -13.37 0.74 6.83
C LEU A 183 -12.03 1.07 7.50
N GLU A 184 -11.12 1.70 6.79
CA GLU A 184 -9.80 2.11 7.27
C GLU A 184 -9.68 3.63 7.14
N LEU A 185 -9.22 4.28 8.21
CA LEU A 185 -8.68 5.63 8.18
C LEU A 185 -7.16 5.53 8.20
N ASP A 186 -6.52 5.84 7.08
CA ASP A 186 -5.07 5.80 6.93
C ASP A 186 -4.47 7.21 7.15
N LEU A 187 -3.41 7.26 7.94
CA LEU A 187 -2.53 8.42 8.11
C LEU A 187 -1.18 8.07 7.47
N ASN A 188 -0.95 8.60 6.28
CA ASN A 188 0.19 8.26 5.45
C ASN A 188 1.32 9.27 5.60
N ASN A 189 2.55 8.75 5.61
CA ASN A 189 3.79 9.50 5.75
C ASN A 189 3.81 10.39 7.00
N LEU A 190 3.74 9.79 8.19
CA LEU A 190 3.89 10.43 9.50
C LEU A 190 5.32 10.93 9.77
N LEU A 191 6.31 10.40 9.05
CA LEU A 191 7.68 10.92 9.01
C LEU A 191 7.80 11.87 7.81
N PHE A 192 6.91 12.85 7.65
CA PHE A 192 7.01 13.80 6.55
C PHE A 192 8.09 14.87 6.81
N ASP A 193 8.54 15.53 5.75
CA ASP A 193 9.45 16.68 5.83
C ASP A 193 8.63 17.98 5.89
N ASP A 194 8.60 18.62 7.06
CA ASP A 194 7.86 19.87 7.33
C ASP A 194 8.31 21.04 6.44
N GLU A 195 9.51 20.97 5.82
CA GLU A 195 9.96 21.99 4.87
C GLU A 195 9.33 21.79 3.48
N LYS A 196 8.86 20.58 3.16
CA LYS A 196 8.27 20.24 1.84
C LYS A 196 6.75 20.19 1.86
N VAL A 197 6.15 19.73 2.94
CA VAL A 197 4.69 19.63 3.10
C VAL A 197 4.26 20.03 4.50
N GLU A 198 3.09 20.66 4.60
CA GLU A 198 2.59 21.17 5.90
C GLU A 198 2.02 20.07 6.81
N TYR A 199 1.51 18.97 6.23
CA TYR A 199 0.83 17.91 6.96
C TYR A 199 0.99 16.53 6.29
N PHE A 200 0.87 15.48 7.10
CA PHE A 200 0.71 14.09 6.63
C PHE A 200 -0.57 13.89 5.81
N LYS A 201 -0.55 12.90 4.90
CA LYS A 201 -1.70 12.57 4.04
C LYS A 201 -2.72 11.75 4.81
N ARG A 202 -4.00 11.90 4.44
CA ARG A 202 -5.12 11.18 5.07
C ARG A 202 -5.93 10.51 3.98
N GLU A 203 -6.24 9.24 4.19
CA GLU A 203 -6.98 8.47 3.21
C GLU A 203 -8.06 7.63 3.90
N ILE A 204 -9.09 7.31 3.13
CA ILE A 204 -10.13 6.38 3.56
C ILE A 204 -10.09 5.19 2.63
N LYS A 205 -9.99 4.00 3.20
CA LYS A 205 -10.05 2.76 2.44
C LYS A 205 -11.24 1.92 2.88
N ILE A 206 -11.97 1.42 1.90
CA ILE A 206 -13.11 0.52 2.09
C ILE A 206 -12.74 -0.80 1.44
N THR A 207 -12.80 -1.88 2.21
CA THR A 207 -12.50 -3.23 1.73
C THR A 207 -13.70 -4.12 1.97
N TYR A 208 -14.15 -4.80 0.91
CA TYR A 208 -15.18 -5.82 0.98
C TYR A 208 -14.62 -7.18 0.54
N ILE A 209 -14.77 -8.19 1.39
CA ILE A 209 -14.27 -9.56 1.18
C ILE A 209 -15.45 -10.52 1.34
N GLU A 210 -15.68 -11.35 0.33
CA GLU A 210 -16.70 -12.40 0.37
C GLU A 210 -16.02 -13.75 0.19
N TYR A 211 -16.43 -14.74 0.98
CA TYR A 211 -15.93 -16.11 0.91
C TYR A 211 -17.00 -16.99 0.25
N PHE A 212 -16.61 -17.79 -0.75
CA PHE A 212 -17.50 -18.66 -1.52
C PHE A 212 -17.09 -20.13 -1.38
#